data_AF-A0A1G8FVV5-F1
#
_entry.id   AF-A0A1G8FVV5-F1
#
_cell.length_a   1.000
_cell.length_b   1.000
_cell.length_c   1.000
_cell.angle_alpha   90.00
_cell.angle_beta   90.00
_cell.angle_gamma   90.00
#
_symmetry.space_group_name_H-M   'P 1'
#
loop_
_entity.id
_entity.type
_entity.pdbx_description
1 polymer ?
#
loop_
_entity_poly.entity_id
_entity_poly.type
_entity_poly.pdbx_seq_one_letter_code
_entity_poly.pdbx_strand_id
1 'polypeptide(L)'
;MSNDIFNTFSEHDINSLAEVIEKLEKSQFDYLELENDGMKIVIGKNKSANNVMDLSEVSDKQAVATVAKEEQKETEHPAETVQKTSSASSSAAEENSFDVKAKEDEALITANTAGLFYAQPEPGAPPYVQVGDMVEEDSTVGLVEIMKVYSAITAGVSGEITKIHVENQELIEYGQPLFTVKTH
;
A
#
# COMPACT_ATOMS: atom_id res chain seq x y z
N MET A 1 -1.45 0.90 -43.13
CA MET A 1 -2.12 2.21 -43.10
C MET A 1 -1.86 2.78 -41.72
N SER A 2 -1.00 3.79 -41.64
CA SER A 2 -0.57 4.39 -40.37
C SER A 2 -1.75 5.18 -39.79
N ASN A 3 -2.20 4.81 -38.59
CA ASN A 3 -3.12 5.63 -37.82
C ASN A 3 -2.30 6.77 -37.20
N ASP A 4 -2.19 7.89 -37.92
CA ASP A 4 -1.63 9.13 -37.39
C ASP A 4 -2.64 9.77 -36.43
N ILE A 5 -2.60 9.29 -35.17
CA ILE A 5 -3.41 9.74 -34.03
C ILE A 5 -3.27 11.25 -33.78
N PHE A 6 -2.21 11.87 -34.28
CA PHE A 6 -1.90 13.29 -34.11
C PHE A 6 -2.66 14.23 -35.04
N ASN A 7 -3.35 13.73 -36.08
CA ASN A 7 -4.08 14.59 -37.02
C ASN A 7 -5.54 14.86 -36.60
N THR A 8 -5.94 14.39 -35.42
CA THR A 8 -7.30 14.53 -34.85
C THR A 8 -7.39 15.67 -33.82
N PHE A 9 -6.27 16.24 -33.39
CA PHE A 9 -6.25 17.29 -32.36
C PHE A 9 -6.19 18.68 -33.00
N SER A 10 -7.04 19.60 -32.53
CA SER A 10 -7.00 21.00 -32.98
C SER A 10 -5.79 21.73 -32.40
N GLU A 11 -5.39 22.86 -32.99
CA GLU A 11 -4.31 23.69 -32.42
C GLU A 11 -4.60 24.13 -30.97
N HIS A 12 -5.88 24.28 -30.62
CA HIS A 12 -6.32 24.57 -29.26
C HIS A 12 -6.04 23.41 -28.29
N ASP A 13 -6.24 22.17 -28.74
CA ASP A 13 -5.98 20.97 -27.93
C ASP A 13 -4.49 20.77 -27.70
N ILE A 14 -3.66 21.07 -28.72
CA ILE A 14 -2.20 21.00 -28.62
C ILE A 14 -1.68 22.04 -27.61
N ASN A 15 -2.20 23.27 -27.66
CA ASN A 15 -1.81 24.33 -26.72
C ASN A 15 -2.27 24.02 -25.28
N SER A 16 -3.46 23.45 -25.13
CA SER A 16 -3.98 23.01 -23.82
C SER A 16 -3.13 21.88 -23.23
N LEU A 17 -2.70 20.93 -24.08
CA LEU A 17 -1.82 19.85 -23.67
C LEU A 17 -0.44 20.37 -23.24
N ALA A 18 0.11 21.36 -23.92
CA ALA A 18 1.37 22.00 -23.53
C ALA A 18 1.27 22.69 -22.17
N GLU A 19 0.17 23.40 -21.91
CA GLU A 19 -0.06 24.05 -20.60
C GLU A 19 -0.23 23.02 -19.48
N VAL A 20 -0.95 21.91 -19.76
CA VAL A 20 -1.05 20.77 -18.86
C VAL A 20 0.35 20.26 -18.57
N ILE A 21 1.16 19.94 -19.58
CA ILE A 21 2.54 19.42 -19.41
C ILE A 21 3.41 20.38 -18.60
N GLU A 22 3.35 21.70 -18.82
CA GLU A 22 4.14 22.67 -18.05
C GLU A 22 3.69 22.73 -16.57
N LYS A 23 2.38 22.69 -16.33
CA LYS A 23 1.83 22.58 -14.97
C LYS A 23 2.15 21.23 -14.34
N LEU A 24 2.21 20.17 -15.16
CA LEU A 24 2.61 18.85 -14.75
C LEU A 24 4.06 18.89 -14.24
N GLU A 25 5.00 19.44 -15.01
CA GLU A 25 6.41 19.59 -14.61
C GLU A 25 6.60 20.39 -13.31
N LYS A 26 5.83 21.47 -13.13
CA LYS A 26 5.87 22.30 -11.92
C LYS A 26 5.15 21.69 -10.70
N SER A 27 4.31 20.70 -10.93
CA SER A 27 3.55 20.02 -9.87
C SER A 27 4.34 18.86 -9.26
N GLN A 28 4.00 18.46 -8.04
CA GLN A 28 4.73 17.40 -7.32
C GLN A 28 4.20 15.98 -7.54
N PHE A 29 3.27 15.76 -8.49
CA PHE A 29 2.82 14.39 -8.76
C PHE A 29 3.78 13.67 -9.72
N ASP A 30 3.98 12.38 -9.47
CA ASP A 30 4.81 11.48 -10.28
C ASP A 30 4.02 10.72 -11.35
N TYR A 31 2.71 10.57 -11.12
CA TYR A 31 1.78 9.78 -11.93
C TYR A 31 0.41 10.47 -12.02
N LEU A 32 -0.17 10.53 -13.22
CA LEU A 32 -1.51 11.03 -13.50
C LEU A 32 -2.26 10.02 -14.36
N GLU A 33 -3.45 9.62 -13.89
CA GLU A 33 -4.39 8.80 -14.63
C GLU A 33 -5.71 9.55 -14.82
N LEU A 34 -6.15 9.68 -16.06
CA LEU A 34 -7.38 10.38 -16.42
C LEU A 34 -8.24 9.47 -17.30
N GLU A 35 -9.48 9.23 -16.87
CA GLU A 35 -10.46 8.41 -17.58
C GLU A 35 -11.67 9.27 -17.94
N ASN A 36 -12.00 9.35 -19.24
CA ASN A 36 -13.22 10.01 -19.72
C ASN A 36 -13.76 9.34 -20.99
N ASP A 37 -15.04 8.98 -21.02
CA ASP A 37 -15.75 8.42 -22.18
C ASP A 37 -15.00 7.28 -22.91
N GLY A 38 -14.38 6.38 -22.14
CA GLY A 38 -13.62 5.23 -22.67
C GLY A 38 -12.19 5.55 -23.12
N MET A 39 -11.74 6.79 -22.93
CA MET A 39 -10.35 7.21 -23.12
C MET A 39 -9.61 7.20 -21.78
N LYS A 40 -8.52 6.43 -21.70
CA LYS A 40 -7.60 6.40 -20.55
C LYS A 40 -6.28 7.03 -20.96
N ILE A 41 -5.91 8.12 -20.27
CA ILE A 41 -4.63 8.82 -20.44
C ILE A 41 -3.79 8.56 -19.19
N VAL A 42 -2.57 8.04 -19.39
CA VAL A 42 -1.60 7.74 -18.33
C VAL A 42 -0.33 8.55 -18.59
N ILE A 43 0.06 9.40 -17.64
CA ILE A 43 1.25 10.25 -17.73
C ILE A 43 2.12 10.01 -16.48
N GLY A 44 3.35 9.55 -16.69
CA GLY A 44 4.34 9.37 -15.63
C GLY A 44 5.63 10.15 -15.93
N LYS A 45 6.19 10.82 -14.92
CA LYS A 45 7.42 11.63 -15.08
C LYS A 45 8.70 10.80 -15.14
N ASN A 46 8.66 9.57 -14.64
CA ASN A 46 9.80 8.66 -14.66
C ASN A 46 9.61 7.57 -15.73
N LYS A 47 10.57 7.49 -16.65
CA LYS A 47 10.56 6.52 -17.74
C LYS A 47 10.99 5.15 -17.21
N SER A 48 10.04 4.39 -16.67
CA SER A 48 10.11 2.93 -16.68
C SER A 48 8.98 2.40 -17.55
N ALA A 49 9.17 2.53 -18.86
CA ALA A 49 8.35 1.91 -19.87
C ALA A 49 8.65 0.40 -19.87
N ASN A 50 8.05 -0.33 -18.94
CA ASN A 50 7.94 -1.80 -18.96
C ASN A 50 6.89 -2.24 -17.94
N ASN A 51 5.61 -2.11 -18.29
CA ASN A 51 4.53 -3.07 -18.02
C ASN A 51 3.17 -2.39 -18.18
N VAL A 52 2.79 -2.18 -19.44
CA VAL A 52 1.40 -2.22 -19.86
C VAL A 52 1.27 -3.53 -20.65
N MET A 53 1.08 -4.64 -19.93
CA MET A 53 0.62 -5.93 -20.46
C MET A 53 -0.59 -6.29 -19.60
N ASP A 54 -1.79 -6.02 -20.09
CA ASP A 54 -2.63 -7.01 -20.78
C ASP A 54 -3.00 -8.16 -19.83
N LEU A 55 -4.09 -7.96 -19.09
CA LEU A 55 -4.75 -8.99 -18.30
C LEU A 55 -5.94 -9.50 -19.11
N SER A 56 -5.64 -10.24 -20.16
CA SER A 56 -6.58 -11.16 -20.78
C SER A 56 -6.04 -12.59 -20.68
N GLU A 57 -6.88 -13.48 -20.15
CA GLU A 57 -6.77 -14.95 -20.16
C GLU A 57 -5.83 -15.63 -19.14
N VAL A 58 -6.43 -16.17 -18.07
CA VAL A 58 -6.26 -17.59 -17.72
C VAL A 58 -7.59 -18.18 -17.23
N SER A 59 -8.33 -18.72 -18.20
CA SER A 59 -9.17 -19.90 -17.97
C SER A 59 -8.21 -21.08 -17.81
N ASP A 60 -8.28 -21.83 -16.71
CA ASP A 60 -8.47 -23.29 -16.78
C ASP A 60 -8.56 -23.98 -15.41
N LYS A 61 -9.69 -24.65 -15.26
CA LYS A 61 -10.01 -25.86 -14.49
C LYS A 61 -8.86 -26.61 -13.79
N GLN A 62 -9.07 -26.86 -12.50
CA GLN A 62 -8.83 -28.17 -11.84
C GLN A 62 -9.86 -28.33 -10.70
N ALA A 63 -10.88 -29.17 -10.88
CA ALA A 63 -10.89 -30.62 -10.62
C ALA A 63 -11.09 -30.94 -9.13
N VAL A 64 -12.37 -31.01 -8.74
CA VAL A 64 -12.84 -31.61 -7.49
C VAL A 64 -13.14 -33.10 -7.71
N ALA A 65 -12.51 -33.96 -6.93
CA ALA A 65 -12.82 -35.38 -6.78
C ALA A 65 -12.73 -35.70 -5.27
N THR A 66 -13.84 -35.71 -4.54
CA THR A 66 -14.65 -36.89 -4.13
C THR A 66 -13.93 -37.87 -3.20
N VAL A 67 -14.33 -37.90 -1.92
CA VAL A 67 -14.77 -39.05 -1.06
C VAL A 67 -15.41 -38.41 0.20
N ALA A 68 -16.73 -38.25 0.38
CA ALA A 68 -17.80 -39.22 0.72
C ALA A 68 -17.49 -40.08 1.98
N LYS A 69 -17.98 -39.66 3.17
CA LYS A 69 -19.12 -40.26 3.95
C LYS A 69 -18.69 -41.49 4.78
N GLU A 70 -18.99 -41.71 6.07
CA GLU A 70 -20.17 -41.54 6.94
C GLU A 70 -19.72 -41.48 8.44
N GLU A 71 -20.27 -40.63 9.34
CA GLU A 71 -21.54 -40.77 10.11
C GLU A 71 -21.35 -41.72 11.34
N GLN A 72 -21.73 -41.50 12.59
CA GLN A 72 -22.49 -40.51 13.36
C GLN A 72 -22.35 -40.90 14.86
N LYS A 73 -22.37 -39.95 15.81
CA LYS A 73 -23.34 -40.06 16.92
C LYS A 73 -23.63 -38.70 17.56
N GLU A 74 -24.92 -38.46 17.57
CA GLU A 74 -25.72 -37.31 17.94
C GLU A 74 -26.03 -37.27 19.43
N THR A 75 -26.09 -36.06 19.98
CA THR A 75 -27.02 -35.66 21.05
C THR A 75 -27.40 -34.18 20.84
N GLU A 76 -28.65 -33.94 20.45
CA GLU A 76 -29.36 -32.65 20.42
C GLU A 76 -29.47 -32.05 21.85
N HIS A 77 -29.09 -30.77 22.10
CA HIS A 77 -29.86 -29.48 22.13
C HIS A 77 -30.87 -29.37 23.32
N PRO A 78 -31.11 -28.21 24.00
CA PRO A 78 -31.41 -26.86 23.46
C PRO A 78 -30.65 -25.65 24.06
N ALA A 79 -30.51 -24.63 23.20
CA ALA A 79 -30.17 -23.20 23.36
C ALA A 79 -30.24 -22.53 24.76
N GLU A 80 -29.19 -21.76 25.08
CA GLU A 80 -29.37 -20.40 25.60
C GLU A 80 -28.24 -19.46 25.15
N THR A 81 -28.68 -18.27 24.81
CA THR A 81 -28.02 -17.14 24.17
C THR A 81 -26.92 -16.55 25.05
N VAL A 82 -25.71 -16.38 24.50
CA VAL A 82 -24.78 -15.35 24.98
C VAL A 82 -24.26 -14.57 23.79
N GLN A 83 -25.03 -13.54 23.45
CA GLN A 83 -24.50 -12.35 22.80
C GLN A 83 -23.39 -11.81 23.70
N LYS A 84 -22.14 -11.90 23.26
CA LYS A 84 -21.07 -11.02 23.71
C LYS A 84 -20.61 -10.19 22.52
N THR A 85 -21.48 -9.28 22.13
CA THR A 85 -21.08 -7.98 21.60
C THR A 85 -20.26 -7.29 22.69
N SER A 86 -18.93 -7.27 22.55
CA SER A 86 -18.07 -6.41 23.34
C SER A 86 -17.22 -5.54 22.44
N SER A 87 -17.57 -4.26 22.47
CA SER A 87 -16.76 -3.08 22.16
C SER A 87 -16.59 -2.72 20.68
N ALA A 88 -17.60 -2.04 20.15
CA ALA A 88 -17.34 -0.90 19.29
C ALA A 88 -16.54 0.12 20.12
N SER A 89 -15.23 0.18 19.87
CA SER A 89 -14.36 1.24 20.37
C SER A 89 -14.72 2.53 19.64
N SER A 90 -15.71 3.24 20.18
CA SER A 90 -15.88 4.67 19.93
C SER A 90 -14.94 5.40 20.89
N SER A 91 -13.70 5.61 20.45
CA SER A 91 -12.88 6.71 20.96
C SER A 91 -12.60 7.63 19.78
N ALA A 92 -13.52 8.57 19.56
CA ALA A 92 -13.30 9.70 18.68
C ALA A 92 -12.27 10.63 19.32
N ALA A 93 -11.19 10.88 18.57
CA ALA A 93 -10.48 12.15 18.47
C ALA A 93 -10.08 12.84 19.78
N GLU A 94 -8.91 12.48 20.32
CA GLU A 94 -8.03 13.39 21.07
C GLU A 94 -6.57 13.12 20.67
N GLU A 95 -5.89 14.19 20.22
CA GLU A 95 -4.42 14.35 20.05
C GLU A 95 -3.61 13.27 19.33
N ASN A 96 -3.50 13.35 17.99
CA ASN A 96 -2.40 12.68 17.27
C ASN A 96 -1.25 13.67 16.98
N SER A 97 -0.61 14.14 18.06
CA SER A 97 0.77 14.62 17.94
C SER A 97 1.66 13.40 18.17
N PHE A 98 2.33 12.92 17.13
CA PHE A 98 3.33 11.87 17.26
C PHE A 98 4.54 12.41 18.04
N ASP A 99 4.48 12.40 19.37
CA ASP A 99 5.57 12.85 20.26
C ASP A 99 6.65 11.76 20.38
N VAL A 100 7.22 11.36 19.24
CA VAL A 100 8.42 10.51 19.21
C VAL A 100 9.60 11.44 18.93
N LYS A 101 10.34 11.76 20.00
CA LYS A 101 11.52 12.62 19.91
C LYS A 101 12.76 11.78 19.65
N ALA A 102 13.35 11.93 18.47
CA ALA A 102 14.64 11.34 18.15
C ALA A 102 15.78 12.04 18.91
N LYS A 103 16.77 11.28 19.37
CA LYS A 103 18.03 11.81 19.96
C LYS A 103 19.03 12.19 18.87
N GLU A 104 20.17 12.78 19.27
CA GLU A 104 21.21 13.28 18.38
C GLU A 104 21.86 12.22 17.44
N ASP A 105 21.61 10.93 17.64
CA ASP A 105 22.09 9.83 16.78
C ASP A 105 20.96 8.86 16.34
N GLU A 106 19.71 9.30 16.44
CA GLU A 106 18.54 8.51 16.06
C GLU A 106 17.80 9.18 14.89
N ALA A 107 17.39 8.39 13.90
CA ALA A 107 16.52 8.79 12.81
C ALA A 107 15.16 8.10 12.94
N LEU A 108 14.10 8.73 12.42
CA LEU A 108 12.78 8.13 12.36
C LEU A 108 12.46 7.75 10.92
N ILE A 109 12.02 6.51 10.73
CA ILE A 109 11.33 6.11 9.51
C ILE A 109 9.84 6.39 9.75
N THR A 110 9.27 7.27 8.93
CA THR A 110 7.87 7.69 9.05
C THR A 110 7.03 7.18 7.89
N ALA A 111 5.72 7.07 8.11
CA ALA A 111 4.76 6.76 7.07
C ALA A 111 4.69 7.89 6.04
N ASN A 112 4.96 7.58 4.77
CA ASN A 112 4.86 8.55 3.66
C ASN A 112 3.43 8.74 3.14
N THR A 113 2.48 7.94 3.64
CA THR A 113 1.06 7.97 3.28
C THR A 113 0.23 7.37 4.40
N ALA A 114 -1.07 7.68 4.42
CA ALA A 114 -2.02 7.02 5.32
C ALA A 114 -2.51 5.70 4.70
N GLY A 115 -2.73 4.68 5.52
CA GLY A 115 -3.20 3.37 5.06
C GLY A 115 -3.09 2.30 6.13
N LEU A 116 -3.25 1.03 5.73
CA LEU A 116 -3.09 -0.11 6.63
C LEU A 116 -1.66 -0.66 6.53
N PHE A 117 -0.91 -0.68 7.63
CA PHE A 117 0.47 -1.15 7.66
C PHE A 117 0.55 -2.68 7.72
N TYR A 118 1.49 -3.26 6.97
CA TYR A 118 1.84 -4.68 7.07
C TYR A 118 3.32 -4.84 7.35
N ALA A 119 3.62 -5.56 8.44
CA ALA A 119 4.98 -5.88 8.83
C ALA A 119 5.57 -7.04 8.00
N GLN A 120 4.73 -7.79 7.28
CA GLN A 120 5.08 -9.03 6.57
C GLN A 120 4.63 -8.96 5.11
N PRO A 121 5.34 -9.61 4.16
CA PRO A 121 4.96 -9.63 2.75
C PRO A 121 3.68 -10.42 2.47
N GLU A 122 3.41 -11.45 3.28
CA GLU A 122 2.23 -12.30 3.19
C GLU A 122 1.93 -12.93 4.57
N PRO A 123 0.70 -13.43 4.80
CA PRO A 123 0.33 -14.04 6.07
C PRO A 123 1.23 -15.23 6.43
N GLY A 124 1.87 -15.16 7.60
CA GLY A 124 2.74 -16.22 8.13
C GLY A 124 4.20 -16.15 7.67
N ALA A 125 4.56 -15.24 6.79
CA ALA A 125 5.96 -14.95 6.47
C ALA A 125 6.66 -14.19 7.61
N PRO A 126 8.00 -14.22 7.70
CA PRO A 126 8.74 -13.36 8.62
C PRO A 126 8.47 -11.87 8.36
N PRO A 127 8.56 -11.01 9.38
CA PRO A 127 8.48 -9.57 9.17
C PRO A 127 9.67 -9.09 8.32
N TYR A 128 9.50 -7.97 7.62
CA TYR A 128 10.56 -7.33 6.84
C TYR A 128 11.77 -6.97 7.70
N VAL A 129 11.52 -6.48 8.92
CA VAL A 129 12.54 -6.09 9.89
C VAL A 129 12.12 -6.39 11.32
N GLN A 130 13.10 -6.55 12.19
CA GLN A 130 13.00 -6.71 13.64
C GLN A 130 13.98 -5.78 14.36
N VAL A 131 13.80 -5.60 15.67
CA VAL A 131 14.76 -4.84 16.48
C VAL A 131 16.13 -5.53 16.45
N GLY A 132 17.17 -4.76 16.16
CA GLY A 132 18.55 -5.22 15.98
C GLY A 132 18.95 -5.48 14.52
N ASP A 133 17.99 -5.43 13.57
CA ASP A 133 18.31 -5.59 12.16
C ASP A 133 18.96 -4.33 11.59
N MET A 134 19.90 -4.53 10.66
CA MET A 134 20.54 -3.47 9.88
C MET A 134 19.72 -3.20 8.62
N VAL A 135 19.46 -1.91 8.34
CA VAL A 135 18.78 -1.44 7.14
C VAL A 135 19.66 -0.46 6.37
N GLU A 136 19.51 -0.46 5.06
CA GLU A 136 20.02 0.56 4.14
C GLU A 136 18.87 1.44 3.63
N GLU A 137 19.17 2.60 3.03
CA GLU A 137 18.17 3.54 2.52
C GLU A 137 17.06 2.88 1.67
N ASP A 138 17.43 1.94 0.79
CA ASP A 138 16.49 1.25 -0.11
C ASP A 138 15.82 0.00 0.52
N SER A 139 16.13 -0.34 1.77
CA SER A 139 15.59 -1.53 2.42
C SER A 139 14.09 -1.40 2.63
N THR A 140 13.33 -2.41 2.23
CA THR A 140 11.89 -2.48 2.50
C THR A 140 11.67 -2.85 3.96
N VAL A 141 10.95 -2.01 4.70
CA VAL A 141 10.68 -2.18 6.14
C VAL A 141 9.21 -2.53 6.44
N GLY A 142 8.36 -2.52 5.42
CA GLY A 142 6.94 -2.85 5.53
C GLY A 142 6.19 -2.55 4.23
N LEU A 143 4.89 -2.82 4.24
CA LEU A 143 3.97 -2.39 3.19
C LEU A 143 2.90 -1.47 3.78
N VAL A 144 2.33 -0.62 2.93
CA VAL A 144 1.09 0.12 3.23
C VAL A 144 0.03 -0.25 2.20
N GLU A 145 -1.17 -0.58 2.66
CA GLU A 145 -2.33 -0.86 1.82
C GLU A 145 -3.24 0.36 1.73
N ILE A 146 -3.55 0.76 0.49
CA ILE A 146 -4.52 1.81 0.16
C ILE A 146 -5.45 1.26 -0.90
N MET A 147 -6.73 1.04 -0.55
CA MET A 147 -7.74 0.54 -1.49
C MET A 147 -7.29 -0.71 -2.26
N LYS A 148 -6.67 -1.68 -1.56
CA LYS A 148 -6.07 -2.92 -2.12
C LYS A 148 -4.80 -2.75 -2.96
N VAL A 149 -4.22 -1.55 -2.99
CA VAL A 149 -2.89 -1.31 -3.55
C VAL A 149 -1.88 -1.42 -2.42
N TYR A 150 -0.91 -2.32 -2.56
CA TYR A 150 0.18 -2.51 -1.62
C TYR A 150 1.44 -1.81 -2.13
N SER A 151 1.92 -0.84 -1.37
CA SER A 151 3.14 -0.09 -1.67
C SER A 151 4.22 -0.39 -0.64
N ALA A 152 5.46 -0.57 -1.07
CA ALA A 152 6.58 -0.76 -0.18
C ALA A 152 6.90 0.54 0.59
N ILE A 153 7.19 0.40 1.88
CA ILE A 153 7.79 1.45 2.70
C ILE A 153 9.29 1.17 2.75
N THR A 154 10.09 2.12 2.27
CA THR A 154 11.56 2.06 2.33
C THR A 154 12.08 2.75 3.59
N ALA A 155 13.27 2.36 4.05
CA ALA A 155 13.87 2.95 5.24
C ALA A 155 14.24 4.44 5.04
N GLY A 156 14.78 4.80 3.88
CA GLY A 156 15.25 6.16 3.58
C GLY A 156 16.45 6.62 4.41
N VAL A 157 16.96 5.76 5.30
CA VAL A 157 18.16 5.97 6.13
C VAL A 157 18.86 4.63 6.34
N SER A 158 20.19 4.65 6.50
CA SER A 158 20.97 3.48 6.88
C SER A 158 21.23 3.43 8.39
N GLY A 159 21.15 2.25 9.00
CA GLY A 159 21.45 2.04 10.42
C GLY A 159 20.77 0.82 11.04
N GLU A 160 20.75 0.76 12.38
CA GLU A 160 20.17 -0.35 13.13
C GLU A 160 18.76 -0.02 13.64
N ILE A 161 17.77 -0.90 13.42
CA ILE A 161 16.42 -0.76 13.97
C ILE A 161 16.49 -0.92 15.50
N THR A 162 16.17 0.13 16.25
CA THR A 162 16.20 0.10 17.72
C THR A 162 14.81 0.00 18.34
N LYS A 163 13.78 0.48 17.65
CA LYS A 163 12.38 0.43 18.10
C LYS A 163 11.42 0.33 16.93
N ILE A 164 10.31 -0.36 17.17
CA ILE A 164 9.14 -0.45 16.28
C ILE A 164 7.98 0.22 17.01
N HIS A 165 7.32 1.18 16.36
CA HIS A 165 6.24 2.00 16.92
C HIS A 165 4.86 1.68 16.33
N VAL A 166 4.79 0.66 15.46
CA VAL A 166 3.59 0.27 14.72
C VAL A 166 3.38 -1.24 14.80
N GLU A 167 2.14 -1.67 14.93
CA GLU A 167 1.75 -3.08 14.90
C GLU A 167 1.35 -3.54 13.48
N ASN A 168 1.46 -4.84 13.23
CA ASN A 168 0.98 -5.41 11.97
C ASN A 168 -0.53 -5.23 11.84
N GLN A 169 -1.01 -4.77 10.68
CA GLN A 169 -2.40 -4.44 10.40
C GLN A 169 -2.94 -3.23 11.20
N GLU A 170 -2.06 -2.33 11.63
CA GLU A 170 -2.45 -1.05 12.22
C GLU A 170 -2.71 0.02 11.14
N LEU A 171 -3.70 0.89 11.37
CA LEU A 171 -3.91 2.07 10.54
C LEU A 171 -2.85 3.12 10.88
N ILE A 172 -2.10 3.54 9.86
CA ILE A 172 -1.06 4.57 9.96
C ILE A 172 -1.50 5.84 9.26
N GLU A 173 -1.03 6.99 9.76
CA GLU A 173 -1.25 8.30 9.17
C GLU A 173 0.03 8.87 8.55
N TYR A 174 -0.10 9.84 7.64
CA TYR A 174 1.07 10.53 7.08
C TYR A 174 1.94 11.14 8.18
N GLY A 175 3.24 10.87 8.13
CA GLY A 175 4.22 11.36 9.09
C GLY A 175 4.28 10.56 10.40
N GLN A 176 3.42 9.55 10.60
CA GLN A 176 3.48 8.67 11.76
C GLN A 176 4.83 7.95 11.83
N PRO A 177 5.59 8.07 12.95
CA PRO A 177 6.79 7.28 13.17
C PRO A 177 6.47 5.80 13.20
N LEU A 178 7.16 5.02 12.38
CA LEU A 178 7.04 3.56 12.30
C LEU A 178 8.21 2.88 13.00
N PHE A 179 9.41 3.43 12.83
CA PHE A 179 10.65 2.86 13.38
C PHE A 179 11.58 3.96 13.89
N THR A 180 12.38 3.63 14.92
CA THR A 180 13.58 4.40 15.29
C THR A 180 14.82 3.64 14.85
N VAL A 181 15.68 4.33 14.12
CA VAL A 181 16.95 3.80 13.60
C VAL A 181 18.09 4.51 14.29
N LYS A 182 19.08 3.77 14.76
CA LYS A 182 20.35 4.35 15.21
C LYS A 182 21.27 4.50 14.00
N THR A 183 21.62 5.74 13.66
CA THR A 183 22.52 6.05 12.55
C THR A 183 23.97 5.98 13.01
N HIS A 184 24.89 5.60 12.11
CA HIS A 184 26.32 5.43 12.39
C HIS A 184 27.20 6.29 11.49
#